data_AF-A0A2M9GFI4-F1
#
_entry.id   AF-A0A2M9GFI4-F1
#
_cell.length_a   1.000
_cell.length_b   1.000
_cell.length_c   1.000
_cell.angle_alpha   90.00
_cell.angle_beta   90.00
_cell.angle_gamma   90.00
#
_symmetry.space_group_name_H-M   'P 1'
#
loop_
_entity.id
_entity.type
_entity.pdbx_description
1 polymer ?
#
loop_
_entity_poly.entity_id
_entity_poly.type
_entity_poly.pdbx_seq_one_letter_code
_entity_poly.pdbx_strand_id
1 'polypeptide(L)'
;MTNKDVSKVKRKGTFKSAPLPVEAHTGPELAGEELVKVAVAALEDVKAQDIQVLDVRDKQSITDYMIIATGTSNRQIGAMLDKVREAVKAQGVKPLGEEGKGDSDWVLLDMDDVIVHMMTSNARQFYDLERLWKGAEQSRAADGKHHSPEVGHAHFDKLNKDQE
;
A
#
# COMPACT_ATOMS: atom_id res chain seq x y z
N MET A 1 24.01 39.98 -53.91
CA MET A 1 23.87 38.61 -54.45
C MET A 1 24.26 37.65 -53.33
N THR A 2 23.49 36.69 -52.81
CA THR A 2 22.19 36.08 -53.08
C THR A 2 21.66 35.56 -51.72
N ASN A 3 20.44 35.94 -51.34
CA ASN A 3 19.78 35.43 -50.14
C ASN A 3 19.20 34.04 -50.46
N LYS A 4 19.60 32.99 -49.72
CA LYS A 4 19.01 31.65 -49.85
C LYS A 4 17.70 31.61 -49.07
N ASP A 5 16.61 31.81 -49.80
CA ASP A 5 15.24 31.61 -49.37
C ASP A 5 14.98 30.10 -49.20
N VAL A 6 14.95 29.64 -47.95
CA VAL A 6 14.56 28.26 -47.62
C VAL A 6 13.04 28.20 -47.67
N SER A 7 12.57 27.75 -48.81
CA SER A 7 11.16 27.61 -49.15
C SER A 7 10.46 26.68 -48.16
N LYS A 8 9.41 27.22 -47.53
CA LYS A 8 8.47 26.54 -46.65
C LYS A 8 7.88 25.29 -47.32
N VAL A 9 8.24 24.11 -46.83
CA VAL A 9 7.52 22.86 -47.15
C VAL A 9 6.20 22.86 -46.38
N LYS A 10 5.11 23.18 -47.07
CA LYS A 10 3.75 23.20 -46.52
C LYS A 10 3.22 21.76 -46.45
N ARG A 11 3.39 21.08 -45.30
CA ARG A 11 2.75 19.78 -45.05
C ARG A 11 1.24 20.01 -44.85
N LYS A 12 0.45 19.69 -45.88
CA LYS A 12 -1.01 19.69 -45.82
C LYS A 12 -1.45 18.29 -45.38
N GLY A 13 -1.70 18.12 -44.08
CA GLY A 13 -2.18 16.86 -43.52
C GLY A 13 -3.04 17.15 -42.31
N THR A 14 -4.36 17.03 -42.47
CA THR A 14 -5.30 17.05 -41.36
C THR A 14 -5.16 15.72 -40.62
N PHE A 15 -4.32 15.66 -39.59
CA PHE A 15 -4.33 14.53 -38.68
C PHE A 15 -5.63 14.61 -37.87
N LYS A 16 -6.67 13.89 -38.31
CA LYS A 16 -7.73 13.48 -37.38
C LYS A 16 -7.06 12.50 -36.43
N SER A 17 -6.75 12.94 -35.22
CA SER A 17 -6.38 12.04 -34.13
C SER A 17 -7.52 11.03 -33.97
N ALA A 18 -7.27 9.78 -34.31
CA ALA A 18 -8.17 8.70 -33.93
C ALA A 18 -8.29 8.74 -32.39
N PRO A 19 -9.50 8.64 -31.81
CA PRO A 19 -9.62 8.40 -30.38
C PRO A 19 -8.88 7.09 -30.10
N LEU A 20 -7.94 7.11 -29.15
CA LEU A 20 -7.37 5.88 -28.63
C LEU A 20 -8.53 5.01 -28.13
N PRO A 21 -8.47 3.67 -28.29
CA PRO A 21 -9.42 2.81 -27.61
C PRO A 21 -9.18 2.99 -26.12
N VAL A 22 -10.03 3.80 -25.48
CA VAL A 22 -10.29 3.68 -24.05
C VAL A 22 -11.04 2.37 -23.92
N GLU A 23 -10.31 1.28 -23.73
CA GLU A 23 -10.87 0.02 -23.25
C GLU A 23 -11.42 0.31 -21.85
N ALA A 24 -12.65 0.82 -21.82
CA ALA A 24 -13.42 0.97 -20.61
C ALA A 24 -13.70 -0.44 -20.09
N HIS A 25 -13.01 -0.82 -19.01
CA HIS A 25 -13.30 -2.03 -18.25
C HIS A 25 -14.70 -1.87 -17.63
N THR A 26 -15.71 -2.29 -18.38
CA THR A 26 -17.12 -2.17 -18.04
C THR A 26 -17.59 -3.47 -17.40
N GLY A 27 -17.06 -3.73 -16.21
CA GLY A 27 -17.70 -4.57 -15.19
C GLY A 27 -17.88 -3.70 -13.93
N PRO A 28 -18.72 -4.10 -12.95
CA PRO A 28 -18.63 -3.49 -11.63
C PRO A 28 -17.23 -3.83 -11.09
N GLU A 29 -16.31 -2.87 -11.19
CA GLU A 29 -14.99 -2.98 -10.60
C GLU A 29 -15.19 -3.00 -9.09
N LEU A 30 -14.79 -4.11 -8.47
CA LEU A 30 -15.03 -4.37 -7.06
C LEU A 30 -14.14 -3.39 -6.26
N ALA A 31 -14.76 -2.34 -5.73
CA ALA A 31 -14.08 -1.15 -5.21
C ALA A 31 -14.54 -0.81 -3.79
N GLY A 32 -13.72 -0.04 -3.06
CA GLY A 32 -14.05 0.47 -1.72
C GLY A 32 -14.54 -0.60 -0.74
N GLU A 33 -15.75 -0.43 -0.20
CA GLU A 33 -16.31 -1.29 0.87
C GLU A 33 -16.47 -2.76 0.46
N GLU A 34 -16.77 -3.04 -0.81
CA GLU A 34 -16.91 -4.43 -1.26
C GLU A 34 -15.55 -5.13 -1.31
N LEU A 35 -14.52 -4.41 -1.76
CA LEU A 35 -13.15 -4.90 -1.76
C LEU A 35 -12.63 -5.12 -0.32
N VAL A 36 -13.00 -4.23 0.60
CA VAL A 36 -12.73 -4.41 2.04
C VAL A 36 -13.32 -5.72 2.55
N LYS A 37 -14.59 -6.02 2.24
CA LYS A 37 -15.24 -7.27 2.70
C LYS A 37 -14.52 -8.51 2.20
N VAL A 38 -14.10 -8.51 0.93
CA VAL A 38 -13.35 -9.63 0.34
C VAL A 38 -12.00 -9.81 1.02
N ALA A 39 -11.25 -8.73 1.23
CA ALA A 39 -9.96 -8.77 1.89
C ALA A 39 -10.06 -9.22 3.36
N VAL A 40 -11.03 -8.68 4.11
CA VAL A 40 -11.28 -9.07 5.51
C VAL A 40 -11.64 -10.55 5.60
N ALA A 41 -12.57 -11.04 4.77
CA ALA A 41 -12.94 -12.45 4.77
C ALA A 41 -11.74 -13.37 4.46
N ALA A 42 -10.91 -12.97 3.50
CA ALA A 42 -9.67 -13.68 3.18
C ALA A 42 -8.68 -13.73 4.36
N LEU A 43 -8.56 -12.64 5.12
CA LEU A 43 -7.74 -12.57 6.34
C LEU A 43 -8.30 -13.42 7.48
N GLU A 44 -9.63 -13.45 7.65
CA GLU A 44 -10.31 -14.28 8.65
C GLU A 44 -10.18 -15.80 8.37
N ASP A 45 -10.17 -16.17 7.09
CA ASP A 45 -9.96 -17.56 6.64
C ASP A 45 -8.62 -18.11 7.13
N VAL A 46 -7.56 -17.30 7.05
CA VAL A 46 -6.21 -17.64 7.52
C VAL A 46 -5.96 -17.33 8.99
N LYS A 47 -7.03 -16.99 9.73
CA LYS A 47 -6.98 -16.70 11.17
C LYS A 47 -6.02 -15.56 11.51
N ALA A 48 -6.00 -14.52 10.69
CA ALA A 48 -5.37 -13.26 11.05
C ALA A 48 -6.04 -12.67 12.31
N GLN A 49 -5.25 -11.97 13.11
CA GLN A 49 -5.67 -11.38 14.38
C GLN A 49 -5.86 -9.88 14.24
N ASP A 50 -6.71 -9.32 15.10
CA ASP A 50 -6.88 -7.86 15.27
C ASP A 50 -7.11 -7.10 13.95
N ILE A 51 -7.91 -7.65 13.04
CA ILE A 51 -8.20 -7.02 11.75
C ILE A 51 -8.97 -5.72 12.01
N GLN A 52 -8.39 -4.59 11.63
CA GLN A 52 -8.99 -3.27 11.73
C GLN A 52 -9.10 -2.64 10.35
N VAL A 53 -10.26 -2.03 10.07
CA VAL A 53 -10.49 -1.23 8.87
C VAL A 53 -10.54 0.24 9.29
N LEU A 54 -9.73 1.06 8.64
CA LEU A 54 -9.68 2.51 8.84
C LEU A 54 -10.19 3.19 7.57
N ASP A 55 -11.17 4.05 7.73
CA ASP A 55 -11.60 5.00 6.69
C ASP A 55 -10.67 6.21 6.72
N VAL A 56 -9.98 6.46 5.61
CA VAL A 56 -8.94 7.51 5.50
C VAL A 56 -9.23 8.53 4.41
N ARG A 57 -10.43 8.49 3.81
CA ARG A 57 -10.88 9.39 2.74
C ARG A 57 -10.79 10.87 3.11
N ASP A 58 -11.07 11.19 4.37
CA ASP A 58 -11.01 12.56 4.88
C ASP A 58 -9.57 13.02 5.21
N LYS A 59 -8.59 12.12 5.13
CA LYS A 59 -7.20 12.36 5.60
C LYS A 59 -6.22 12.44 4.44
N GLN A 60 -6.49 11.74 3.34
CA GLN A 60 -5.62 11.68 2.18
C GLN A 60 -6.39 11.26 0.92
N SER A 61 -5.82 11.50 -0.25
CA SER A 61 -6.49 11.30 -1.54
C SER A 61 -6.00 10.10 -2.35
N ILE A 62 -5.12 9.25 -1.80
CA ILE A 62 -4.52 8.13 -2.54
C ILE A 62 -5.32 6.84 -2.36
N THR A 63 -5.78 6.55 -1.14
CA THR A 63 -6.59 5.36 -0.86
C THR A 63 -7.77 5.70 0.04
N ASP A 64 -8.86 4.96 -0.09
CA ASP A 64 -10.08 5.17 0.69
C ASP A 64 -10.03 4.43 2.03
N TYR A 65 -9.52 3.19 2.02
CA TYR A 65 -9.50 2.33 3.20
C TYR A 65 -8.12 1.73 3.46
N MET A 66 -7.73 1.69 4.74
CA MET A 66 -6.60 0.90 5.19
C MET A 66 -7.09 -0.27 6.04
N ILE A 67 -6.65 -1.47 5.71
CA ILE A 67 -6.85 -2.66 6.54
C ILE A 67 -5.53 -2.94 7.25
N ILE A 68 -5.56 -3.14 8.57
CA ILE A 68 -4.40 -3.54 9.37
C ILE A 68 -4.73 -4.86 10.04
N ALA A 69 -3.94 -5.89 9.77
CA ALA A 69 -4.13 -7.24 10.29
C ALA A 69 -2.82 -7.79 10.86
N THR A 70 -2.94 -8.58 11.92
CA THR A 70 -1.81 -9.17 12.63
C THR A 70 -1.63 -10.65 12.30
N GLY A 71 -0.42 -11.03 11.92
CA GLY A 71 0.01 -12.42 11.80
C GLY A 71 0.92 -12.82 12.97
N THR A 72 0.89 -14.10 13.34
CA THR A 72 1.70 -14.66 14.44
C THR A 72 3.12 -15.03 14.01
N SER A 73 3.40 -15.05 12.70
CA SER A 73 4.72 -15.31 12.12
C SER A 73 4.81 -14.82 10.68
N ASN A 74 6.03 -14.67 10.16
CA ASN A 74 6.27 -14.20 8.78
C ASN A 74 5.70 -15.21 7.76
N ARG A 75 5.68 -16.51 8.12
CA ARG A 75 4.98 -17.54 7.35
C ARG A 75 3.48 -17.30 7.27
N GLN A 76 2.83 -16.94 8.39
CA GLN A 76 1.40 -16.63 8.37
C GLN A 76 1.13 -15.34 7.58
N ILE A 77 1.99 -14.33 7.70
CA ILE A 77 1.90 -13.09 6.89
C ILE A 77 1.98 -13.41 5.40
N GLY A 78 2.89 -14.28 4.98
CA GLY A 78 2.94 -14.76 3.59
C GLY A 78 1.65 -15.45 3.15
N ALA A 79 1.09 -16.32 4.00
CA ALA A 79 -0.19 -16.97 3.74
C ALA A 79 -1.37 -15.99 3.67
N MET A 80 -1.37 -14.94 4.51
CA MET A 80 -2.34 -13.85 4.47
C MET A 80 -2.26 -13.10 3.14
N LEU A 81 -1.06 -12.70 2.73
CA LEU A 81 -0.82 -12.02 1.47
C LEU A 81 -1.34 -12.85 0.28
N ASP A 82 -0.95 -14.12 0.22
CA ASP A 82 -1.34 -15.00 -0.88
C ASP A 82 -2.86 -15.23 -0.92
N LYS A 83 -3.50 -15.41 0.24
CA LYS A 83 -4.94 -15.62 0.35
C LYS A 83 -5.73 -14.38 -0.07
N VAL A 84 -5.33 -13.19 0.39
CA VAL A 84 -5.96 -11.94 -0.04
C VAL A 84 -5.78 -11.75 -1.54
N ARG A 85 -4.55 -11.94 -2.06
CA ARG A 85 -4.25 -11.82 -3.50
C ARG A 85 -5.11 -12.76 -4.34
N GLU A 86 -5.28 -14.01 -3.92
CA GLU A 86 -6.13 -14.99 -4.59
C GLU A 86 -7.60 -14.57 -4.57
N ALA A 87 -8.11 -14.17 -3.40
CA ALA A 87 -9.52 -13.79 -3.21
C ALA A 87 -9.92 -12.58 -4.06
N VAL A 88 -9.11 -11.53 -4.09
CA VAL A 88 -9.41 -10.32 -4.87
C VAL A 88 -9.24 -10.57 -6.38
N LYS A 89 -8.27 -11.40 -6.77
CA LYS A 89 -8.09 -11.80 -8.17
C LYS A 89 -9.26 -12.63 -8.70
N ALA A 90 -9.85 -13.48 -7.87
CA ALA A 90 -11.07 -14.23 -8.22
C ALA A 90 -12.26 -13.30 -8.51
N GLN A 91 -12.23 -12.07 -7.99
CA GLN A 91 -13.21 -11.02 -8.25
C GLN A 91 -12.84 -10.08 -9.40
N GLY A 92 -11.75 -10.37 -10.13
CA GLY A 92 -11.28 -9.54 -11.23
C GLY A 92 -10.42 -8.34 -10.82
N VAL A 93 -10.13 -8.16 -9.53
CA VAL A 93 -9.24 -7.10 -9.04
C VAL A 93 -7.79 -7.54 -9.14
N LYS A 94 -6.95 -6.70 -9.76
CA LYS A 94 -5.51 -6.93 -9.85
C LYS A 94 -4.80 -5.95 -8.90
N PRO A 95 -4.13 -6.45 -7.85
CA PRO A 95 -3.33 -5.57 -6.99
C PRO A 95 -2.29 -4.78 -7.79
N LEU A 96 -2.12 -3.51 -7.42
CA LEU A 96 -1.16 -2.59 -8.03
C LEU A 96 0.28 -2.98 -7.72
N GLY A 97 0.51 -3.40 -6.47
CA GLY A 97 1.84 -3.71 -6.00
C GLY A 97 1.81 -4.42 -4.65
N GLU A 98 2.96 -4.98 -4.30
CA GLU A 98 3.18 -5.65 -3.03
C GLU A 98 4.58 -5.31 -2.54
N GLU A 99 4.69 -4.92 -1.28
CA GLU A 99 5.95 -4.51 -0.66
C GLU A 99 6.27 -5.38 0.56
N GLY A 100 7.57 -5.54 0.85
CA GLY A 100 8.02 -6.28 2.02
C GLY A 100 7.92 -7.81 1.91
N LYS A 101 7.96 -8.41 0.72
CA LYS A 101 7.96 -9.88 0.58
C LYS A 101 9.17 -10.56 1.25
N GLY A 102 8.99 -11.82 1.65
CA GLY A 102 10.03 -12.68 2.23
C GLY A 102 9.90 -12.79 3.74
N ASP A 103 11.04 -12.80 4.45
CA ASP A 103 11.09 -12.84 5.92
C ASP A 103 10.83 -11.45 6.56
N SER A 104 9.97 -10.62 5.97
CA SER A 104 9.61 -9.33 6.55
C SER A 104 8.54 -9.50 7.62
N ASP A 105 8.68 -8.71 8.68
CA ASP A 105 7.67 -8.60 9.74
C ASP A 105 6.49 -7.70 9.34
N TRP A 106 6.56 -7.08 8.16
CA TRP A 106 5.52 -6.22 7.59
C TRP A 106 5.46 -6.38 6.08
N VAL A 107 4.27 -6.73 5.60
CA VAL A 107 3.92 -6.78 4.18
C VAL A 107 2.78 -5.81 3.90
N LEU A 108 2.84 -5.17 2.73
CA LEU A 108 1.78 -4.32 2.20
C LEU A 108 1.27 -4.89 0.88
N LEU A 109 -0.05 -4.87 0.68
CA LEU A 109 -0.71 -5.13 -0.59
C LEU A 109 -1.54 -3.91 -0.99
N ASP A 110 -1.23 -3.33 -2.15
CA ASP A 110 -1.90 -2.14 -2.69
C ASP A 110 -2.93 -2.54 -3.76
N MET A 111 -4.16 -2.05 -3.61
CA MET A 111 -5.28 -2.28 -4.53
C MET A 111 -6.01 -0.97 -4.83
N ASP A 112 -5.30 0.16 -4.87
CA ASP A 112 -5.81 1.52 -5.12
C ASP A 112 -6.73 2.02 -3.99
N ASP A 113 -8.03 1.69 -4.05
CA ASP A 113 -9.03 2.10 -3.05
C ASP A 113 -8.81 1.47 -1.68
N VAL A 114 -8.10 0.35 -1.61
CA VAL A 114 -7.85 -0.40 -0.37
C VAL A 114 -6.39 -0.83 -0.28
N ILE A 115 -5.74 -0.48 0.83
CA ILE A 115 -4.40 -0.95 1.17
C ILE A 115 -4.45 -1.89 2.37
N VAL A 116 -3.87 -3.09 2.24
CA VAL A 116 -3.80 -4.08 3.32
C VAL A 116 -2.40 -4.15 3.91
N HIS A 117 -2.29 -3.81 5.18
CA HIS A 117 -1.09 -3.91 6.01
C HIS A 117 -1.15 -5.18 6.84
N MET A 118 -0.18 -6.07 6.66
CA MET A 118 -0.10 -7.35 7.36
C MET A 118 1.21 -7.38 8.14
N MET A 119 1.10 -7.44 9.47
CA MET A 119 2.23 -7.17 10.36
C MET A 119 2.34 -8.22 11.45
N THR A 120 3.54 -8.47 11.96
CA THR A 120 3.67 -9.14 13.26
C THR A 120 3.19 -8.22 14.37
N SER A 121 2.87 -8.78 15.54
CA SER A 121 2.47 -7.98 16.71
C SER A 121 3.54 -6.94 17.09
N ASN A 122 4.83 -7.30 17.00
CA ASN A 122 5.93 -6.39 17.31
C ASN A 122 6.02 -5.24 16.30
N ALA A 123 5.94 -5.53 15.00
CA ALA A 123 5.95 -4.50 13.97
C ALA A 123 4.76 -3.55 14.14
N ARG A 124 3.55 -4.08 14.35
CA ARG A 124 2.34 -3.27 14.55
C ARG A 124 2.47 -2.33 15.75
N GLN A 125 2.98 -2.82 16.88
CA GLN A 125 3.23 -1.99 18.07
C GLN A 125 4.29 -0.92 17.83
N PHE A 126 5.34 -1.24 17.08
CA PHE A 126 6.42 -0.29 16.80
C PHE A 126 5.96 0.85 15.88
N TYR A 127 5.20 0.53 14.83
CA TYR A 127 4.75 1.54 13.85
C TYR A 127 3.46 2.25 14.24
N ASP A 128 2.57 1.61 15.01
CA ASP A 128 1.33 2.17 15.56
C ASP A 128 0.53 3.01 14.53
N LEU A 129 0.29 2.40 13.37
CA LEU A 129 -0.39 3.06 12.25
C LEU A 129 -1.80 3.49 12.63
N GLU A 130 -2.48 2.73 13.49
CA GLU A 130 -3.81 3.10 13.98
C GLU A 130 -3.81 4.45 14.68
N ARG A 131 -2.81 4.73 15.51
CA ARG A 131 -2.70 6.03 16.20
C ARG A 131 -2.46 7.16 15.21
N LEU A 132 -1.58 6.95 14.23
CA LEU A 132 -1.29 7.93 13.17
C LEU A 132 -2.56 8.26 12.38
N TRP A 133 -3.30 7.23 11.97
CA TRP A 133 -4.43 7.36 11.05
C TRP A 133 -5.78 7.54 11.73
N LYS A 134 -5.93 7.37 13.05
CA LYS A 134 -7.18 7.73 13.77
C LYS A 134 -7.20 9.18 14.25
N GLY A 135 -6.05 9.86 14.34
CA GLY A 135 -5.94 11.29 14.64
C GLY A 135 -5.51 11.59 16.08
N ALA A 136 -4.82 12.73 16.24
CA ALA A 136 -4.08 13.12 17.45
C ALA A 136 -4.88 13.17 18.77
N GLU A 137 -6.22 13.29 18.70
CA GLU A 137 -7.08 13.37 19.88
C GLU A 137 -7.12 12.04 20.65
N GLN A 138 -7.14 10.90 19.94
CA GLN A 138 -7.05 9.56 20.55
C GLN A 138 -5.60 9.24 20.96
N SER A 139 -4.63 9.78 20.22
CA SER A 139 -3.20 9.63 20.43
C SER A 139 -2.70 10.25 21.74
N ARG A 140 -3.30 11.34 22.23
CA ARG A 140 -2.87 12.04 23.45
C ARG A 140 -3.52 11.49 24.72
N ALA A 141 -4.66 10.81 24.62
CA ALA A 141 -5.34 10.19 25.75
C ALA A 141 -4.69 8.87 26.21
N ALA A 142 -3.85 8.26 25.36
CA ALA A 142 -3.15 7.00 25.64
C ALA A 142 -1.69 7.17 26.14
N ASP A 143 -1.14 8.38 26.12
CA ASP A 143 0.27 8.63 26.45
C ASP A 143 0.51 8.79 27.95
N GLY A 144 1.04 7.73 28.55
CA GLY A 144 1.81 7.81 29.79
C GLY A 144 2.89 6.75 29.93
N LYS A 145 2.87 5.68 29.11
CA LYS A 145 3.86 4.60 29.12
C LYS A 145 3.92 4.01 27.72
N HIS A 146 5.10 3.61 27.26
CA HIS A 146 5.40 3.00 25.95
C HIS A 146 5.86 3.96 24.85
N HIS A 147 7.10 4.44 24.94
CA HIS A 147 8.22 3.98 24.09
C HIS A 147 9.32 5.08 24.01
N SER A 148 10.38 4.92 24.81
CA SER A 148 11.69 5.49 24.48
C SER A 148 12.40 4.49 23.56
N PRO A 149 12.89 4.91 22.38
CA PRO A 149 13.66 4.03 21.51
C PRO A 149 15.09 3.94 22.03
N GLU A 150 15.35 3.08 23.02
CA GLU A 150 16.73 2.83 23.50
C GLU A 150 17.44 1.67 22.80
N VAL A 151 16.86 1.04 21.78
CA VAL A 151 17.49 -0.12 21.13
C VAL A 151 17.53 0.02 19.61
N GLY A 152 18.39 0.92 19.13
CA GLY A 152 18.66 1.11 17.69
C GLY A 152 20.08 1.53 17.32
N HIS A 153 20.96 1.81 18.29
CA HIS A 153 22.30 2.36 18.03
C HIS A 153 23.40 1.56 18.74
N ALA A 154 23.45 0.25 18.54
CA ALA A 154 24.59 -0.57 19.01
C ALA A 154 25.30 -1.34 17.89
N HIS A 155 24.73 -1.38 16.68
CA HIS A 155 25.30 -2.12 15.55
C HIS A 155 26.10 -1.22 14.57
N PHE A 156 25.91 0.11 14.60
CA PHE A 156 26.56 1.02 13.66
C PHE A 156 27.91 1.57 14.18
N ASP A 157 28.08 1.71 15.50
CA ASP A 157 29.31 2.27 16.10
C ASP A 157 30.53 1.32 16.09
N LYS A 158 30.33 0.04 15.74
CA LYS A 158 31.41 -0.97 15.76
C LYS A 158 32.19 -1.10 14.45
N LEU A 159 31.80 -0.40 13.39
CA LEU A 159 32.44 -0.51 12.07
C LEU A 159 33.44 0.62 11.74
N ASN A 160 33.53 1.66 12.58
CA ASN A 160 34.38 2.82 12.30
C ASN A 160 35.56 3.00 13.28
N LYS A 161 35.94 1.95 14.01
CA LYS A 161 37.04 1.97 14.99
C LYS A 161 38.30 1.20 14.59
N ASP A 162 38.30 0.56 13.42
CA ASP A 162 39.44 -0.23 12.92
C ASP A 162 40.10 0.41 11.68
N GLN A 163 40.04 1.74 11.56
CA GLN A 163 40.63 2.50 10.44
C GLN A 163 41.58 3.64 10.88
N GLU A 164 42.05 3.65 12.13
CA GLU A 164 43.16 4.53 12.58
C GLU A 164 44.34 3.73 13.14
#